data_AF-A0A3P1BU94-F1
#
_entry.id   AF-A0A3P1BU94-F1
#
_cell.length_a   1.000
_cell.length_b   1.000
_cell.length_c   1.000
_cell.angle_alpha   90.00
_cell.angle_beta   90.00
_cell.angle_gamma   90.00
#
_symmetry.space_group_name_H-M   'P 1'
#
loop_
_entity.id
_entity.type
_entity.pdbx_description
1 polymer ?
#
loop_
_entity_poly.entity_id
_entity_poly.type
_entity_poly.pdbx_seq_one_letter_code
_entity_poly.pdbx_strand_id
1 'polypeptide(L)'
;MFSNKDYSKMTLDELVSEEKKMKSQRITMAVFIGFLVGIAIYSATHQGFILPVMLLIGSFLIGSRYAKKRKSIQAEISSRNTVR
;
A
#
# COMPACT_ATOMS: atom_id res chain seq x y z
N MET A 1 -2.82 11.22 -8.81
CA MET A 1 -2.76 12.39 -7.91
C MET A 1 -2.18 11.94 -6.56
N PHE A 2 -0.85 11.88 -6.44
CA PHE A 2 -0.18 11.48 -5.19
C PHE A 2 -0.22 12.66 -4.22
N SER A 3 -1.25 12.73 -3.39
CA SER A 3 -1.38 13.76 -2.36
C SER A 3 -0.29 13.53 -1.29
N ASN A 4 0.66 14.46 -1.21
CA ASN A 4 1.64 14.57 -0.13
C ASN A 4 0.89 15.03 1.13
N LYS A 5 0.17 14.09 1.76
CA LYS A 5 -0.44 14.33 3.07
C LYS A 5 0.66 14.45 4.11
N ASP A 6 0.72 15.61 4.73
CA ASP A 6 1.70 15.98 5.74
C ASP A 6 1.19 15.53 7.12
N TYR A 7 1.47 14.28 7.47
CA TYR A 7 0.92 13.59 8.65
C TYR A 7 1.31 14.24 9.99
N SER A 8 2.35 15.07 10.02
CA SER A 8 2.77 15.81 11.22
C SER A 8 1.78 16.90 11.65
N LYS A 9 0.88 17.33 10.75
CA LYS A 9 -0.14 18.36 11.03
C LYS A 9 -1.51 17.80 11.44
N MET A 10 -1.70 16.49 11.35
CA MET A 10 -2.95 15.84 11.73
C MET A 10 -3.04 15.60 13.24
N THR A 11 -4.26 15.62 13.77
CA THR A 11 -4.53 15.25 15.17
C THR A 11 -4.43 13.73 15.34
N LEU A 12 -4.25 13.25 16.58
CA LEU A 12 -4.13 11.82 16.85
C LEU A 12 -5.34 11.01 16.37
N ASP A 13 -6.55 11.55 16.51
CA ASP A 13 -7.77 10.89 16.05
C ASP A 13 -7.83 10.78 14.51
N GLU A 14 -7.31 11.79 13.79
CA GLU A 14 -7.20 11.74 12.33
C GLU A 14 -6.17 10.72 11.86
N LEU A 15 -5.02 10.62 12.55
CA LEU A 15 -3.98 9.63 12.26
C LEU A 15 -4.50 8.20 12.43
N VAL A 16 -5.24 7.91 13.51
CA VAL A 16 -5.83 6.59 13.77
C VAL A 16 -6.92 6.25 12.76
N SER A 17 -7.77 7.22 12.40
CA SER A 17 -8.78 7.04 11.35
C SER A 17 -8.16 6.72 9.99
N GLU A 18 -7.06 7.40 9.66
CA GLU A 18 -6.36 7.19 8.40
C GLU A 18 -5.62 5.84 8.36
N GLU A 19 -5.04 5.38 9.48
CA GLU A 19 -4.47 4.03 9.60
C GLU A 19 -5.54 2.94 9.34
N LYS A 20 -6.73 3.10 9.92
CA LYS A 20 -7.86 2.18 9.73
C LYS A 20 -8.32 2.14 8.27
N LYS A 21 -8.36 3.30 7.62
CA LYS A 21 -8.66 3.43 6.18
C LYS A 21 -7.59 2.77 5.32
N MET A 22 -6.31 2.96 5.64
CA MET A 22 -5.21 2.27 4.97
C MET A 22 -5.27 0.75 5.16
N LYS A 23 -5.73 0.26 6.32
CA LYS A 23 -5.92 -1.18 6.57
C LYS A 23 -7.01 -1.77 5.69
N SER A 24 -8.14 -1.07 5.53
CA SER A 24 -9.21 -1.48 4.60
C SER A 24 -8.75 -1.49 3.14
N GLN A 25 -8.02 -0.45 2.72
CA GLN A 25 -7.42 -0.39 1.38
C GLN A 25 -6.43 -1.53 1.12
N ARG A 26 -5.77 -2.07 2.15
CA ARG A 26 -4.86 -3.23 2.00
C ARG A 26 -5.59 -4.46 1.48
N ILE A 27 -6.81 -4.71 1.96
CA ILE A 27 -7.62 -5.87 1.53
C ILE A 27 -8.06 -5.67 0.09
N THR A 28 -8.60 -4.49 -0.25
CA THR A 28 -8.97 -4.16 -1.64
C THR A 28 -7.78 -4.29 -2.59
N MET A 29 -6.60 -3.79 -2.19
CA MET A 29 -5.39 -3.89 -2.99
C MET A 29 -4.93 -5.35 -3.14
N ALA A 30 -5.03 -6.17 -2.09
CA ALA A 30 -4.67 -7.59 -2.15
C ALA A 30 -5.57 -8.38 -3.11
N VAL A 31 -6.89 -8.12 -3.10
CA VAL A 31 -7.83 -8.71 -4.06
C VAL A 31 -7.48 -8.27 -5.49
N PHE A 32 -7.18 -6.99 -5.69
CA PHE A 32 -6.80 -6.45 -7.00
C PHE A 32 -5.50 -7.07 -7.53
N ILE A 33 -4.50 -7.25 -6.65
CA ILE A 33 -3.24 -7.91 -6.99
C ILE A 33 -3.49 -9.40 -7.32
N GLY A 34 -4.30 -10.11 -6.53
CA GLY A 34 -4.67 -11.50 -6.81
C GLY A 34 -5.37 -11.66 -8.16
N PHE A 35 -6.28 -10.73 -8.49
CA PHE A 35 -6.96 -10.70 -9.78
C PHE A 35 -5.98 -10.46 -10.95
N LEU A 36 -5.06 -9.50 -10.81
CA LEU A 36 -4.01 -9.26 -11.79
C LEU A 36 -3.09 -10.47 -11.96
N VAL A 37 -2.77 -11.19 -10.87
CA VAL A 37 -2.00 -12.44 -10.91
C VAL A 37 -2.77 -13.56 -11.62
N GLY A 38 -4.10 -13.63 -11.48
CA GLY A 38 -4.94 -14.56 -12.24
C GLY A 38 -4.90 -14.29 -13.75
N ILE A 39 -5.10 -13.03 -14.15
CA ILE A 39 -5.00 -12.59 -15.57
C ILE A 39 -3.59 -12.86 -16.11
N ALA A 40 -2.59 -12.60 -15.28
CA ALA A 40 -1.19 -12.85 -15.59
C ALA A 40 -0.90 -14.30 -15.95
N ILE A 41 -1.38 -15.25 -15.14
CA ILE A 41 -1.22 -16.68 -15.40
C ILE A 41 -2.00 -17.09 -16.65
N TYR A 42 -3.25 -16.64 -16.80
CA TYR A 42 -4.07 -16.94 -17.99
C TYR A 42 -3.43 -16.43 -19.29
N SER A 43 -2.90 -15.20 -19.26
CA SER A 43 -2.20 -14.57 -20.38
C SER A 43 -0.84 -15.21 -20.67
N ALA A 44 -0.13 -15.70 -19.66
CA ALA A 44 1.11 -16.46 -19.85
C ALA A 44 0.90 -17.76 -20.63
N THR A 45 -0.20 -18.48 -20.37
CA THR A 45 -0.51 -19.72 -21.09
C THR A 45 -1.05 -19.49 -22.50
N HIS A 46 -1.67 -18.34 -22.77
CA HIS A 46 -2.37 -18.09 -24.04
C HIS A 46 -1.69 -17.06 -24.97
N GLN A 47 -0.88 -16.11 -24.48
CA GLN A 47 -0.38 -15.00 -25.31
C GLN A 47 0.93 -14.28 -24.88
N GLY A 48 1.71 -14.82 -23.93
CA GLY A 48 3.10 -14.39 -23.66
C GLY A 48 3.37 -13.79 -22.27
N PHE A 49 4.44 -14.28 -21.63
CA PHE A 49 4.80 -14.16 -20.21
C PHE A 49 5.33 -12.77 -19.74
N ILE A 50 5.43 -11.77 -20.61
CA ILE A 50 6.23 -10.55 -20.34
C ILE A 50 5.44 -9.49 -19.53
N LEU A 51 4.18 -9.25 -19.89
CA LEU A 51 3.29 -8.31 -19.17
C LEU A 51 3.10 -8.66 -17.69
N PRO A 52 2.82 -9.91 -17.29
CA PRO A 52 2.59 -10.23 -15.89
C PRO A 52 3.82 -10.12 -15.00
N VAL A 53 5.00 -10.45 -15.53
CA VAL A 53 6.27 -10.32 -14.81
C VAL A 53 6.60 -8.85 -14.57
N MET A 54 6.40 -7.98 -15.57
CA MET A 54 6.60 -6.54 -15.41
C MET A 54 5.65 -5.93 -14.37
N LEU A 55 4.39 -6.39 -14.34
CA LEU A 55 3.39 -5.99 -13.35
C LEU A 55 3.74 -6.43 -11.92
N LEU A 56 4.25 -7.64 -11.74
CA LEU A 56 4.72 -8.14 -10.44
C LEU A 56 5.90 -7.32 -9.91
N ILE A 57 6.89 -7.02 -10.75
CA ILE A 57 8.06 -6.20 -10.39
C ILE A 57 7.61 -4.78 -10.02
N GLY A 58 6.72 -4.17 -10.82
CA GLY A 58 6.16 -2.86 -10.54
C GLY A 58 5.38 -2.82 -9.22
N SER A 59 4.52 -3.81 -8.98
CA SER A 59 3.75 -3.93 -7.73
C SER A 59 4.65 -4.11 -6.51
N PHE A 60 5.73 -4.89 -6.62
CA PHE A 60 6.70 -5.09 -5.55
C PHE A 60 7.43 -3.79 -5.18
N LEU A 61 7.90 -3.04 -6.19
CA LEU A 61 8.54 -1.74 -5.98
C LEU A 61 7.60 -0.74 -5.32
N ILE A 62 6.35 -0.68 -5.78
CA ILE A 62 5.33 0.21 -5.22
C ILE A 62 5.00 -0.19 -3.78
N GLY A 63 4.75 -1.48 -3.51
CA GLY A 63 4.48 -2.01 -2.18
C GLY A 63 5.58 -1.69 -1.17
N SER A 64 6.85 -1.79 -1.59
CA SER A 64 7.99 -1.44 -0.73
C SER A 64 7.99 0.03 -0.28
N ARG A 65 7.58 0.96 -1.17
CA ARG A 65 7.44 2.39 -0.83
C ARG A 65 6.27 2.64 0.11
N TYR A 66 5.13 1.97 -0.11
CA TYR A 66 3.98 2.06 0.79
C TYR A 66 4.29 1.54 2.19
N ALA A 67 5.11 0.49 2.31
CA ALA A 67 5.56 -0.03 3.60
C ALA A 67 6.39 1.00 4.38
N LYS A 68 7.29 1.74 3.72
CA LYS A 68 8.07 2.83 4.35
C LYS A 68 7.16 3.95 4.84
N LYS A 69 6.16 4.35 4.04
CA LYS A 69 5.18 5.40 4.42
C LYS A 69 4.32 4.99 5.63
N ARG A 70 3.96 3.71 5.75
CA ARG A 70 3.26 3.20 6.95
C ARG A 70 4.16 3.25 8.19
N LYS A 71 5.44 2.88 8.06
CA LYS A 71 6.39 2.96 9.17
C LYS A 71 6.57 4.39 9.69
N SER A 72 6.63 5.38 8.82
CA SER A 72 6.74 6.78 9.25
C SER A 72 5.50 7.27 10.00
N ILE A 73 4.29 6.91 9.54
CA ILE A 73 3.03 7.27 10.22
C ILE A 73 2.95 6.56 11.58
N GLN A 74 3.30 5.28 11.65
CA GLN A 74 3.26 4.51 12.89
C GLN A 74 4.32 4.96 13.91
N ALA A 75 5.49 5.40 13.44
CA ALA A 75 6.52 6.01 14.27
C ALA A 75 6.06 7.35 14.86
N GLU A 76 5.38 8.19 14.07
CA GLU A 76 4.81 9.45 14.55
C GLU A 76 3.72 9.22 15.60
N ILE A 77 2.81 8.26 15.38
CA ILE A 77 1.77 7.87 16.35
C ILE A 77 2.40 7.35 17.64
N SER A 78 3.40 6.47 17.56
CA SER A 78 4.08 5.93 18.75
C SER A 78 4.85 6.99 19.52
N SER A 79 5.53 7.90 18.82
CA SER A 79 6.27 9.02 19.43
C SER A 79 5.33 9.90 20.27
N ARG A 80 4.18 10.29 19.71
CA ARG A 80 3.19 11.12 20.42
C ARG A 80 2.48 10.40 21.56
N ASN A 81 2.35 9.08 21.47
CA ASN A 81 1.76 8.27 22.53
C ASN A 81 2.74 8.05 23.71
N THR A 82 4.05 8.04 23.46
CA THR A 82 5.08 7.84 24.52
C THR A 82 5.44 9.11 25.30
N VAL A 83 5.12 10.30 24.77
CA VAL A 83 5.39 11.60 25.43
C VAL A 83 4.26 11.99 26.41
N ARG A 84 3.26 11.12 26.59
CA ARG A 84 2.15 11.30 27.53
C ARG A 84 2.32 10.42 28.76
#